data_AF-A0A440VGD5-F1
#
_entry.id   AF-A0A440VGD5-F1
#
_cell.length_a   1.000
_cell.length_b   1.000
_cell.length_c   1.000
_cell.angle_alpha   90.00
_cell.angle_beta   90.00
_cell.angle_gamma   90.00
#
_symmetry.space_group_name_H-M   'P 1'
#
loop_
_entity.id
_entity.type
_entity.pdbx_description
1 polymer ?
#
loop_
_entity_poly.entity_id
_entity_poly.type
_entity_poly.pdbx_seq_one_letter_code
_entity_poly.pdbx_strand_id
1 'polypeptide(L)'
;LRIGDLLAGTWVVEAPKVALLEDLSLRKDPVATRFQFSAAQLDAYGIAELHKLEEVLRRDDYFAMKAVAETIGRKIGARVEPVDSRAFLTAYYGELRAHLERKLLLGNRKADKYAR
;
A
#
# COMPACT_ATOMS: atom_id res chain seq x y z
N LEU A 1 29.24 -11.32 -29.37
CA LEU A 1 28.02 -11.98 -28.82
C LEU A 1 27.94 -11.64 -27.33
N ARG A 2 26.85 -11.11 -26.77
CA ARG A 2 25.45 -11.43 -27.03
C ARG A 2 24.57 -10.19 -27.21
N ILE A 3 23.85 -10.21 -28.33
CA ILE A 3 22.60 -9.51 -28.59
C ILE A 3 21.55 -10.62 -28.46
N GLY A 4 20.59 -10.45 -27.56
CA GLY A 4 19.43 -11.33 -27.44
C GLY A 4 18.24 -10.58 -28.00
N ASP A 5 18.20 -10.45 -29.32
CA ASP A 5 17.06 -9.95 -30.06
C ASP A 5 15.82 -10.81 -29.76
N LEU A 6 14.76 -10.11 -29.34
CA LEU A 6 13.47 -10.06 -30.02
C LEU A 6 13.01 -11.33 -30.74
N LEU A 7 11.87 -11.87 -30.29
CA LEU A 7 10.64 -12.09 -31.08
C LEU A 7 9.76 -13.14 -30.36
N ALA A 8 8.64 -12.71 -29.77
CA ALA A 8 7.36 -13.42 -29.80
C ALA A 8 6.33 -12.76 -28.87
N GLY A 9 5.23 -12.28 -29.45
CA GLY A 9 3.91 -12.32 -28.84
C GLY A 9 3.65 -11.33 -27.70
N THR A 10 2.90 -10.28 -28.01
CA THR A 10 1.88 -9.67 -27.14
C THR A 10 1.73 -10.32 -25.75
N TRP A 11 2.44 -9.78 -24.76
CA TRP A 11 2.13 -10.01 -23.35
C TRP A 11 0.88 -9.20 -22.99
N VAL A 12 -0.26 -9.65 -23.47
CA VAL A 12 -1.55 -9.32 -22.86
C VAL A 12 -1.75 -10.35 -21.77
N VAL A 13 -1.15 -10.11 -20.61
CA VAL A 13 -1.62 -10.73 -19.38
C VAL A 13 -2.19 -9.57 -18.57
N GLU A 14 -3.47 -9.28 -18.80
CA GLU A 14 -4.31 -8.65 -17.78
C GLU A 14 -4.39 -9.63 -16.60
N ALA A 15 -3.32 -9.68 -15.80
CA ALA A 15 -3.40 -10.26 -14.48
C ALA A 15 -4.50 -9.47 -13.74
N PRO A 16 -5.46 -10.14 -13.07
CA PRO A 16 -6.51 -9.45 -12.35
C PRO A 16 -5.85 -8.48 -11.38
N LYS A 17 -6.10 -7.19 -11.60
CA LYS A 17 -5.41 -6.03 -10.99
C LYS A 17 -5.36 -6.09 -9.45
N VAL A 18 -6.29 -6.85 -8.85
CA VAL A 18 -6.41 -7.10 -7.40
C VAL A 18 -5.41 -8.16 -6.91
N ALA A 19 -5.17 -9.24 -7.66
CA ALA A 19 -4.32 -10.35 -7.22
C ALA A 19 -2.83 -9.97 -7.19
N LEU A 20 -2.37 -9.15 -8.13
CA LEU A 20 -0.97 -8.71 -8.19
C LEU A 20 -0.56 -7.79 -7.02
N LEU A 21 -1.54 -7.14 -6.37
CA LEU A 21 -1.33 -6.25 -5.23
C LEU A 21 -1.35 -6.94 -3.89
N GLU A 22 -2.23 -7.95 -3.75
CA GLU A 22 -2.12 -8.87 -2.63
C GLU A 22 -0.73 -9.52 -2.65
N ASP A 23 -0.21 -9.86 -3.84
CA ASP A 23 1.16 -10.34 -4.00
C ASP A 23 2.21 -9.30 -3.56
N LEU A 24 2.06 -8.01 -3.91
CA LEU A 24 2.97 -6.94 -3.44
C LEU A 24 2.94 -6.76 -1.92
N SER A 25 1.80 -7.02 -1.27
CA SER A 25 1.63 -6.94 0.18
C SER A 25 2.16 -8.21 0.89
N LEU A 26 2.02 -9.36 0.23
CA LEU A 26 2.50 -10.67 0.68
C LEU A 26 4.00 -10.85 0.47
N ARG A 27 4.58 -10.18 -0.53
CA ARG A 27 6.01 -9.93 -0.67
C ARG A 27 6.46 -9.05 0.48
N LYS A 28 6.67 -9.67 1.64
CA LYS A 28 7.32 -9.06 2.79
C LYS A 28 8.74 -8.69 2.38
N ASP A 29 8.91 -7.46 1.89
CA ASP A 29 10.20 -6.82 1.92
C ASP A 29 10.69 -6.88 3.38
N PRO A 30 11.83 -7.51 3.68
CA PRO A 30 12.37 -7.57 5.05
C PRO A 30 12.52 -6.18 5.67
N VAL A 31 12.64 -5.15 4.83
CA VAL A 31 12.75 -3.75 5.23
C VAL A 31 11.37 -3.11 5.45
N ALA A 32 10.28 -3.68 4.96
CA ALA A 32 8.92 -3.22 5.27
C ALA A 32 8.51 -3.63 6.70
N THR A 33 8.94 -4.80 7.17
CA THR A 33 8.53 -5.33 8.49
C THR A 33 9.08 -4.56 9.70
N ARG A 34 10.07 -3.68 9.50
CA ARG A 34 10.56 -2.76 10.56
C ARG A 34 9.66 -1.55 10.78
N PHE A 35 8.72 -1.26 9.88
CA PHE A 35 7.77 -0.18 10.07
C PHE A 35 6.52 -0.73 10.75
N GLN A 36 6.10 -0.06 11.81
CA GLN A 36 4.89 -0.36 12.56
C GLN A 36 4.15 0.93 12.81
N PHE A 37 2.83 0.90 12.66
CA PHE A 37 1.99 2.08 12.79
C PHE A 37 0.95 1.89 13.89
N SER A 38 0.79 2.89 14.75
CA SER A 38 -0.28 2.90 15.72
C SER A 38 -1.63 3.12 15.05
N ALA A 39 -2.71 2.67 15.70
CA ALA A 39 -4.08 2.89 15.20
C ALA A 39 -4.36 4.38 14.93
N ALA A 40 -3.88 5.28 15.79
CA ALA A 40 -4.04 6.72 15.62
C ALA A 40 -3.33 7.28 14.37
N GLN A 41 -2.18 6.71 14.01
CA GLN A 41 -1.47 7.08 12.78
C GLN A 41 -2.20 6.58 11.53
N LEU A 42 -2.78 5.37 11.59
CA LEU A 42 -3.57 4.80 10.51
C LEU A 42 -4.92 5.52 10.32
N ASP A 43 -5.55 5.97 11.42
CA ASP A 43 -6.80 6.75 11.38
C ASP A 43 -6.64 8.13 10.72
N ALA A 44 -5.41 8.59 10.47
CA ALA A 44 -5.16 9.83 9.74
C ALA A 44 -5.54 9.76 8.25
N TYR A 45 -5.78 8.56 7.72
CA TYR A 45 -6.07 8.30 6.30
C TYR A 45 -7.25 7.33 6.15
N GLY A 46 -8.02 7.50 5.06
CA GLY A 46 -9.20 6.69 4.77
C GLY A 46 -9.06 5.83 3.52
N ILE A 47 -10.20 5.30 3.06
CA ILE A 47 -10.28 4.41 1.88
C ILE A 47 -9.84 5.16 0.60
N ALA A 48 -10.18 6.44 0.46
CA ALA A 48 -9.79 7.23 -0.71
C ALA A 48 -8.27 7.35 -0.84
N GLU A 49 -7.57 7.55 0.28
CA GLU A 49 -6.11 7.65 0.29
C GLU A 49 -5.45 6.28 0.13
N LEU A 50 -6.07 5.21 0.62
CA LEU A 50 -5.62 3.84 0.36
C LEU A 50 -5.56 3.56 -1.15
N HIS A 51 -6.60 3.92 -1.92
CA HIS A 51 -6.60 3.73 -3.38
C HIS A 51 -5.55 4.59 -4.10
N LYS A 52 -5.32 5.83 -3.66
CA LYS A 52 -4.26 6.68 -4.23
C LYS A 52 -2.87 6.13 -3.95
N LEU A 53 -2.65 5.63 -2.73
CA LEU A 53 -1.40 4.99 -2.34
C LEU A 53 -1.14 3.72 -3.18
N GLU A 54 -2.18 2.93 -3.42
CA GLU A 54 -2.14 1.78 -4.31
C GLU A 54 -1.67 2.16 -5.72
N GLU A 55 -2.25 3.22 -6.31
CA GLU A 55 -1.87 3.71 -7.63
C GLU A 55 -0.40 4.13 -7.69
N VAL A 56 0.09 4.80 -6.64
CA VAL A 56 1.50 5.22 -6.52
C VAL A 56 2.43 4.01 -6.47
N LEU A 57 2.12 3.02 -5.63
CA LEU A 57 2.91 1.78 -5.51
C LEU A 57 2.94 0.99 -6.82
N ARG A 58 1.85 1.01 -7.59
CA ARG A 58 1.79 0.33 -8.89
C ARG A 58 2.59 1.02 -9.98
N ARG A 59 2.62 2.35 -9.99
CA ARG A 59 3.40 3.12 -10.97
C ARG A 59 4.90 2.92 -10.78
N ASP A 60 5.32 2.57 -9.57
CA ASP A 60 6.72 2.37 -9.19
C ASP A 60 7.62 3.56 -9.56
N ASP A 61 7.04 4.75 -9.51
CA ASP A 61 7.75 6.00 -9.77
C ASP A 61 8.46 6.45 -8.48
N TYR A 62 9.78 6.41 -8.53
CA TYR A 62 10.62 6.73 -7.37
C TYR A 62 10.35 8.12 -6.79
N PHE A 63 10.17 9.15 -7.62
CA PHE A 63 9.96 10.52 -7.16
C PHE A 63 8.58 10.69 -6.52
N ALA A 64 7.55 10.09 -7.12
CA ALA A 64 6.21 10.07 -6.57
C ALA A 64 6.18 9.33 -5.23
N MET A 65 6.80 8.15 -5.16
CA MET A 65 6.88 7.37 -3.93
C MET A 65 7.61 8.11 -2.82
N LYS A 66 8.75 8.76 -3.14
CA LYS A 66 9.48 9.59 -2.18
C LYS A 66 8.59 10.72 -1.64
N ALA A 67 7.95 11.49 -2.52
CA ALA A 67 7.10 12.62 -2.11
C ALA A 67 5.92 12.18 -1.25
N VAL A 68 5.31 11.04 -1.57
CA VAL A 68 4.20 10.47 -0.80
C VAL A 68 4.69 9.96 0.55
N ALA A 69 5.83 9.27 0.61
CA ALA A 69 6.43 8.78 1.85
C ALA A 69 6.78 9.95 2.80
N GLU A 70 7.37 11.02 2.30
CA GLU A 70 7.64 12.24 3.07
C GLU A 70 6.35 12.92 3.56
N THR A 71 5.29 12.91 2.76
CA THR A 71 4.00 13.50 3.12
C THR A 71 3.31 12.70 4.22
N ILE A 72 3.23 11.38 4.06
CA ILE A 72 2.65 10.48 5.06
C ILE A 72 3.48 10.54 6.34
N GLY A 73 4.81 10.42 6.23
CA GLY A 73 5.74 10.51 7.34
C GLY A 73 5.53 11.77 8.17
N ARG A 74 5.52 12.96 7.55
CA ARG A 74 5.25 14.22 8.25
C ARG A 74 3.89 14.24 8.93
N LYS A 75 2.84 13.72 8.28
CA LYS A 75 1.48 13.70 8.83
C LYS A 75 1.37 12.83 10.09
N ILE A 76 2.09 11.71 10.13
CA ILE A 76 2.02 10.73 11.24
C ILE A 76 3.18 10.83 12.24
N GLY A 77 4.09 11.80 12.05
CA GLY A 77 5.26 11.99 12.90
C GLY A 77 6.40 10.97 12.68
N ALA A 78 6.44 10.30 11.53
CA ALA A 78 7.50 9.38 11.16
C ALA A 78 8.53 10.05 10.24
N ARG A 79 9.82 9.76 10.46
CA ARG A 79 10.90 10.14 9.56
C ARG A 79 11.17 8.98 8.60
N VAL A 80 11.18 9.27 7.30
CA VAL A 80 11.42 8.29 6.24
C VAL A 80 12.61 8.75 5.42
N GLU A 81 13.63 7.91 5.32
CA GLU A 81 14.76 8.18 4.44
C GLU A 81 14.37 7.88 2.99
N PRO A 82 14.90 8.59 1.98
CA PRO A 82 14.46 8.42 0.59
C PRO A 82 14.61 6.99 0.04
N VAL A 83 15.65 6.28 0.49
CA VAL A 83 15.91 4.86 0.15
C VAL A 83 14.82 3.92 0.68
N ASP A 84 14.13 4.34 1.74
CA ASP A 84 13.15 3.54 2.46
C ASP A 84 11.72 3.75 1.95
N SER A 85 11.51 4.70 1.03
CA SER A 85 10.19 5.14 0.58
C SER A 85 9.29 3.98 0.17
N ARG A 86 9.81 3.04 -0.64
CA ARG A 86 9.03 1.88 -1.07
C ARG A 86 8.62 0.99 0.09
N ALA A 87 9.59 0.58 0.89
CA ALA A 87 9.35 -0.31 2.02
C ALA A 87 8.37 0.32 3.03
N PHE A 88 8.52 1.61 3.30
CA PHE A 88 7.61 2.38 4.15
C PHE A 88 6.18 2.39 3.60
N LEU A 89 6.01 2.73 2.33
CA LEU A 89 4.69 2.80 1.70
C LEU A 89 4.01 1.44 1.60
N THR A 90 4.76 0.38 1.30
CA THR A 90 4.23 -0.99 1.28
C THR A 90 3.76 -1.43 2.67
N ALA A 91 4.55 -1.17 3.72
CA ALA A 91 4.16 -1.48 5.09
C ALA A 91 2.91 -0.69 5.50
N TYR A 92 2.90 0.61 5.21
CA TYR A 92 1.79 1.50 5.54
C TYR A 92 0.50 1.10 4.83
N TYR A 93 0.58 0.75 3.54
CA TYR A 93 -0.56 0.25 2.76
C TYR A 93 -1.17 -1.01 3.39
N GLY A 94 -0.33 -1.99 3.74
CA GLY A 94 -0.78 -3.25 4.33
C GLY A 94 -1.49 -3.05 5.68
N GLU A 95 -0.89 -2.26 6.57
CA GLU A 95 -1.49 -1.98 7.88
C GLU A 95 -2.75 -1.11 7.78
N LEU A 96 -2.77 -0.11 6.89
CA LEU A 96 -3.94 0.76 6.68
C LEU A 96 -5.12 -0.03 6.13
N ARG A 97 -4.90 -0.90 5.12
CA ARG A 97 -5.95 -1.78 4.59
C ARG A 97 -6.56 -2.63 5.70
N ALA A 98 -5.71 -3.33 6.47
CA ALA A 98 -6.17 -4.19 7.56
C ALA A 98 -6.92 -3.40 8.65
N HIS A 99 -6.50 -2.16 8.93
CA HIS A 99 -7.18 -1.27 9.88
C HIS A 99 -8.58 -0.86 9.41
N LEU A 100 -8.70 -0.44 8.15
CA LEU A 100 -9.98 -0.05 7.56
C LEU A 100 -10.96 -1.23 7.45
N GLU A 101 -10.48 -2.41 7.09
CA GLU A 101 -11.27 -3.64 7.08
C GLU A 101 -11.84 -3.95 8.47
N ARG A 102 -11.02 -3.90 9.52
CA ARG A 102 -11.50 -4.06 10.91
C ARG A 102 -12.53 -3.00 11.30
N LYS A 103 -12.32 -1.76 10.91
CA LYS A 103 -13.23 -0.63 11.22
C LYS A 103 -14.60 -0.82 10.54
N LEU A 104 -14.62 -1.30 9.30
CA LEU A 104 -15.85 -1.63 8.58
C LEU A 104 -16.63 -2.77 9.27
N LEU A 105 -15.94 -3.85 9.65
CA LEU A 105 -16.54 -4.97 10.38
C LEU A 105 -17.17 -4.53 11.72
N LEU A 106 -16.50 -3.64 12.45
CA LEU A 106 -17.00 -3.09 13.71
C LEU A 106 -18.17 -2.12 13.49
N GLY A 107 -18.14 -1.33 12.41
CA GLY A 107 -19.25 -0.45 12.01
C GLY A 107 -20.52 -1.24 11.72
N ASN A 108 -20.40 -2.32 10.93
CA ASN A 108 -21.52 -3.19 10.57
C ASN A 108 -22.14 -3.85 11.83
N ARG A 109 -21.31 -4.40 12.73
CA ARG A 109 -21.78 -5.00 14.00
C ARG A 109 -22.54 -4.03 14.90
N LYS A 110 -22.25 -2.73 14.84
CA LYS A 110 -22.99 -1.71 15.60
C LYS A 110 -24.34 -1.44 14.96
N ALA A 111 -24.40 -1.28 13.63
CA ALA A 111 -25.65 -1.08 12.90
C ALA A 111 -26.66 -2.22 13.16
N ASP A 112 -26.18 -3.48 13.16
CA ASP A 112 -27.01 -4.65 13.43
C ASP A 112 -27.65 -4.65 14.83
N LYS A 113 -26.99 -4.05 15.84
CA LYS A 113 -27.48 -4.04 17.24
C LYS A 113 -28.55 -2.99 17.51
N TYR A 114 -28.66 -1.95 16.68
CA TYR A 114 -29.65 -0.88 16.84
C TYR A 114 -30.86 -1.02 15.91
N ALA A 115 -30.87 -2.04 15.05
CA ALA A 115 -31.98 -2.34 14.14
C ALA A 115 -33.11 -3.16 14.78
N ARG A 116 -33.27 -3.11 16.12
CA ARG A 116 -34.22 -3.94 16.86
C ARG A 116 -35.11 -3.13 17.79
#